data_AF-A0AAE3GIJ5-F1
#
_entry.id   AF-A0AAE3GIJ5-F1
#
_cell.length_a   1.000
_cell.length_b   1.000
_cell.length_c   1.000
_cell.angle_alpha   90.00
_cell.angle_beta   90.00
_cell.angle_gamma   90.00
#
_symmetry.space_group_name_H-M   'P 1'
#
loop_
_entity.id
_entity.type
_entity.pdbx_description
1 polymer ?
#
loop_
_entity_poly.entity_id
_entity_poly.type
_entity_poly.pdbx_seq_one_letter_code
_entity_poly.pdbx_strand_id
1 'polypeptide(L)'
;MSPRRKAPDPWPWPEDSTLDRARRVAGQYRESLSKVDPDECARIDAAVIRLGQGWVVPQPVTADMDDLLTVDQAAEYAGVRLRTIDEWRRRGLVVVTTPDGVRVTPRALAEYQRSRRERRASRVA
;
A
#
# COMPACT_ATOMS: atom_id res chain seq x y z
N MET A 1 -24.33 19.35 -31.17
CA MET A 1 -23.89 18.10 -30.51
C MET A 1 -24.01 18.29 -29.01
N SER A 2 -25.01 17.69 -28.38
CA SER A 2 -25.12 17.72 -26.91
C SER A 2 -24.05 16.79 -26.30
N PRO A 3 -23.33 17.20 -25.25
CA PRO A 3 -22.35 16.35 -24.62
C PRO A 3 -23.06 15.18 -23.93
N ARG A 4 -22.71 13.94 -24.29
CA ARG A 4 -23.14 12.76 -23.52
C ARG A 4 -22.54 12.89 -22.13
N ARG A 5 -23.38 13.06 -21.09
CA ARG A 5 -22.93 12.96 -19.70
C ARG A 5 -22.32 11.57 -19.50
N LYS A 6 -21.10 11.51 -18.98
CA LYS A 6 -20.45 10.25 -18.58
C LYS A 6 -21.28 9.65 -17.43
N ALA A 7 -21.69 8.40 -17.58
CA ALA A 7 -22.36 7.68 -16.49
C ALA A 7 -21.47 7.68 -15.23
N PRO A 8 -22.06 7.73 -14.03
CA PRO A 8 -21.29 7.63 -12.79
C PRO A 8 -20.53 6.30 -12.76
N ASP A 9 -19.30 6.35 -12.26
CA ASP A 9 -18.45 5.19 -12.11
C ASP A 9 -19.09 4.20 -11.12
N PRO A 10 -19.38 2.95 -11.51
CA PRO A 10 -20.07 1.99 -10.65
C PRO A 10 -19.16 1.44 -9.52
N TRP A 11 -17.89 1.84 -9.48
CA TRP A 11 -16.96 1.42 -8.44
C TRP A 11 -17.42 1.86 -7.04
N PRO A 12 -17.54 0.95 -6.05
CA PRO A 12 -18.19 1.25 -4.78
C PRO A 12 -17.36 2.11 -3.83
N TRP A 13 -16.05 2.28 -4.08
CA TRP A 13 -15.16 3.13 -3.29
C TRP A 13 -14.73 4.36 -4.10
N PRO A 14 -15.51 5.45 -4.09
CA PRO A 14 -15.30 6.58 -4.99
C PRO A 14 -13.94 7.28 -4.80
N GLU A 15 -13.33 7.14 -3.63
CA GLU A 15 -12.02 7.72 -3.30
C GLU A 15 -10.83 6.85 -3.75
N ASP A 16 -11.06 5.61 -4.19
CA ASP A 16 -9.99 4.73 -4.63
C ASP A 16 -9.33 5.25 -5.92
N SER A 17 -8.01 5.41 -5.88
CA SER A 17 -7.23 5.61 -7.09
C SER A 17 -7.22 4.34 -7.97
N THR A 18 -6.83 4.45 -9.24
CA THR A 18 -6.68 3.28 -10.14
C THR A 18 -5.81 2.18 -9.52
N LEU A 19 -4.78 2.54 -8.77
CA LEU A 19 -3.92 1.59 -8.08
C LEU A 19 -4.63 0.90 -6.91
N ASP A 20 -5.43 1.64 -6.14
CA ASP A 20 -6.23 1.07 -5.05
C ASP A 20 -7.26 0.08 -5.59
N ARG A 21 -7.89 0.41 -6.73
CA ARG A 21 -8.79 -0.52 -7.43
C ARG A 21 -8.07 -1.79 -7.86
N ALA A 22 -6.92 -1.67 -8.51
CA ALA A 22 -6.12 -2.82 -8.93
C ALA A 22 -5.72 -3.70 -7.74
N ARG A 23 -5.38 -3.09 -6.60
CA ARG A 23 -5.06 -3.80 -5.36
C ARG A 23 -6.25 -4.55 -4.77
N ARG A 24 -7.43 -3.92 -4.73
CA ARG A 24 -8.66 -4.59 -4.27
C ARG A 24 -9.04 -5.76 -5.16
N VAL A 25 -8.99 -5.56 -6.48
CA VAL A 25 -9.26 -6.63 -7.46
C VAL A 25 -8.28 -7.78 -7.29
N ALA A 26 -6.98 -7.50 -7.19
CA ALA A 26 -5.96 -8.52 -6.96
C ALA A 26 -6.18 -9.27 -5.63
N GLY A 27 -6.51 -8.55 -4.56
CA GLY A 27 -6.83 -9.14 -3.25
C GLY A 27 -8.02 -10.10 -3.32
N GLN A 28 -9.08 -9.71 -4.04
CA GLN A 28 -10.27 -10.55 -4.21
C GLN A 28 -9.99 -11.81 -5.05
N TYR A 29 -9.19 -11.69 -6.13
CA TYR A 29 -8.74 -12.86 -6.89
C TYR A 29 -7.89 -13.80 -6.02
N ARG A 30 -6.95 -13.25 -5.25
CA ARG A 30 -6.11 -14.03 -4.35
C ARG A 30 -6.92 -14.74 -3.28
N GLU A 31 -7.85 -14.05 -2.63
CA GLU A 31 -8.74 -14.64 -1.62
C GLU A 31 -9.53 -15.80 -2.23
N SER A 32 -10.08 -15.59 -3.43
CA SER A 32 -10.83 -16.63 -4.15
C SER A 32 -9.94 -17.82 -4.50
N LEU A 33 -8.74 -17.57 -5.02
CA LEU A 33 -7.79 -18.61 -5.38
C LEU A 33 -7.32 -19.39 -4.15
N SER A 34 -7.02 -18.73 -3.04
CA SER A 34 -6.59 -19.37 -1.80
C SER A 34 -7.62 -20.35 -1.22
N LYS A 35 -8.91 -20.14 -1.52
CA LYS A 35 -10.01 -21.04 -1.10
C LYS A 35 -10.15 -22.27 -1.99
N VAL A 36 -9.76 -22.16 -3.27
CA VAL A 36 -9.92 -23.21 -4.27
C VAL A 36 -8.64 -24.04 -4.41
N ASP A 37 -7.49 -23.38 -4.50
CA ASP A 37 -6.17 -23.98 -4.66
C ASP A 37 -5.11 -23.16 -3.89
N PRO A 38 -4.89 -23.49 -2.61
CA PRO A 38 -3.94 -22.75 -1.77
C PRO A 38 -2.49 -22.90 -2.22
N ASP A 39 -2.11 -24.04 -2.81
CA ASP A 39 -0.74 -24.32 -3.24
C ASP A 39 -0.39 -23.48 -4.48
N GLU A 40 -1.30 -23.43 -5.45
CA GLU A 40 -1.13 -22.58 -6.64
C GLU A 40 -1.12 -21.09 -6.26
N CYS A 41 -1.98 -20.69 -5.31
CA CYS A 41 -1.99 -19.34 -4.76
C CYS A 41 -0.61 -18.97 -4.18
N ALA A 42 -0.03 -19.85 -3.34
CA ALA A 42 1.28 -19.65 -2.74
C ALA A 42 2.41 -19.59 -3.79
N ARG A 43 2.32 -20.42 -4.84
CA ARG A 43 3.28 -20.43 -5.95
C ARG A 43 3.28 -19.10 -6.71
N ILE A 44 2.10 -18.57 -7.02
CA ILE A 44 1.92 -17.28 -7.70
C ILE A 44 2.40 -16.14 -6.80
N ASP A 45 2.00 -16.15 -5.53
CA ASP A 45 2.43 -15.17 -4.53
C ASP A 45 3.97 -15.07 -4.49
N ALA A 46 4.67 -16.20 -4.40
CA ALA A 46 6.12 -16.23 -4.38
C ALA A 46 6.75 -15.68 -5.68
N ALA A 47 6.16 -15.97 -6.84
CA ALA A 47 6.63 -15.44 -8.12
C ALA A 47 6.48 -13.91 -8.21
N VAL A 48 5.35 -13.39 -7.76
CA VAL A 48 5.01 -11.96 -7.78
C VAL A 48 5.86 -11.17 -6.76
N ILE A 49 6.11 -11.75 -5.57
CA ILE A 49 7.04 -11.19 -4.58
C ILE A 49 8.45 -11.07 -5.15
N ARG A 50 8.96 -12.09 -5.85
CA ARG A 50 10.29 -12.03 -6.48
C ARG A 50 10.42 -10.91 -7.51
N LEU A 51 9.31 -10.49 -8.13
CA LEU A 51 9.26 -9.34 -9.03
C LEU A 51 9.13 -7.99 -8.28
N GLY A 52 9.20 -8.00 -6.95
CA GLY A 52 9.14 -6.81 -6.10
C GLY A 52 7.71 -6.31 -5.84
N GLN A 53 6.68 -7.11 -6.10
CA GLN A 53 5.27 -6.76 -5.90
C GLN A 53 4.73 -7.35 -4.58
N GLY A 54 5.45 -7.11 -3.47
CA GLY A 54 5.12 -7.66 -2.16
C GLY A 54 3.74 -7.24 -1.61
N TRP A 55 3.15 -6.17 -2.15
CA TRP A 55 1.81 -5.70 -1.77
C TRP A 55 0.67 -6.67 -2.13
N VAL A 56 0.89 -7.65 -3.02
CA VAL A 56 -0.15 -8.60 -3.47
C VAL A 56 -0.52 -9.59 -2.38
N VAL A 57 0.43 -9.93 -1.51
CA VAL A 57 0.19 -10.79 -0.36
C VAL A 57 -0.21 -9.90 0.81
N PRO A 58 -1.43 -10.05 1.37
CA PRO A 58 -1.78 -9.41 2.62
C PRO A 58 -0.82 -9.96 3.68
N GLN A 59 0.16 -9.15 4.05
CA GLN A 59 0.93 -9.47 5.24
C GLN A 59 0.01 -9.18 6.43
N PRO A 60 -0.25 -10.17 7.31
CA PRO A 60 -0.93 -9.88 8.57
C PRO A 60 -0.06 -8.86 9.29
N VAL A 61 -0.58 -7.64 9.35
CA VAL A 61 0.01 -6.56 10.12
C VAL A 61 -0.05 -6.98 11.59
N THR A 62 1.06 -7.46 12.14
CA THR A 62 1.17 -7.80 13.57
C THR A 62 1.60 -6.59 14.41
N ALA A 63 1.42 -5.38 13.89
CA ALA A 63 1.83 -4.14 14.55
C ALA A 63 0.63 -3.23 14.76
N ASP A 64 0.48 -2.71 15.98
CA ASP A 64 -0.48 -1.65 16.30
C ASP A 64 -0.06 -0.34 15.61
N MET A 65 -1.02 0.57 15.43
CA MET A 65 -0.83 1.86 14.76
C MET A 65 0.26 2.73 15.39
N ASP A 66 0.55 2.51 16.67
CA ASP A 66 1.50 3.27 17.46
C ASP A 66 2.80 2.48 17.77
N ASP A 67 2.94 1.26 17.23
CA ASP A 67 4.18 0.48 17.36
C ASP A 67 5.35 1.15 16.63
N LEU A 68 6.52 1.12 17.28
CA LEU A 68 7.76 1.66 16.73
C LEU A 68 8.44 0.63 15.82
N LEU A 69 8.23 0.74 14.52
CA LEU A 69 8.85 -0.13 13.54
C LEU A 69 10.25 0.37 13.18
N THR A 70 11.19 -0.55 13.02
CA THR A 70 12.45 -0.29 12.29
C THR A 70 12.13 0.13 10.85
N VAL A 71 13.10 0.74 10.15
CA VAL A 71 12.93 1.12 8.73
C VAL A 71 12.60 -0.10 7.86
N ASP A 72 13.19 -1.25 8.17
CA ASP A 72 12.97 -2.50 7.43
C ASP A 72 11.56 -3.02 7.65
N GLN A 73 11.12 -3.07 8.90
CA GLN A 73 9.74 -3.44 9.26
C GLN A 73 8.73 -2.46 8.67
N ALA A 74 9.04 -1.16 8.64
CA ALA A 74 8.17 -0.16 8.03
C ALA A 74 8.05 -0.33 6.51
N ALA A 75 9.14 -0.74 5.84
CA ALA A 75 9.14 -1.03 4.40
C ALA A 75 8.29 -2.27 4.09
N GLU A 76 8.46 -3.32 4.90
CA GLU A 76 7.66 -4.54 4.83
C GLU A 76 6.19 -4.25 5.09
N TYR A 77 5.87 -3.55 6.19
CA TYR A 77 4.52 -3.10 6.54
C TYR A 77 3.84 -2.33 5.40
N ALA A 78 4.58 -1.39 4.79
CA ALA A 78 4.05 -0.58 3.70
C ALA A 78 4.06 -1.27 2.33
N GLY A 79 4.62 -2.48 2.23
CA GLY A 79 4.76 -3.22 0.97
C GLY A 79 5.64 -2.49 -0.06
N VAL A 80 6.71 -1.82 0.39
CA VAL A 80 7.65 -1.06 -0.45
C VAL A 80 9.09 -1.46 -0.19
N ARG A 81 10.04 -0.98 -1.01
CA ARG A 81 11.47 -1.20 -0.79
C ARG A 81 11.99 -0.29 0.33
N LEU A 82 13.01 -0.72 1.09
CA LEU A 82 13.67 0.10 2.13
C LEU A 82 14.02 1.51 1.64
N ARG A 83 14.64 1.58 0.45
CA ARG A 83 15.02 2.85 -0.19
C ARG A 83 13.82 3.81 -0.36
N THR A 84 12.62 3.28 -0.56
CA THR A 84 11.40 4.09 -0.66
C THR A 84 11.05 4.73 0.68
N ILE A 85 11.22 4.01 1.80
CA ILE A 85 11.04 4.59 3.14
C ILE A 85 12.09 5.69 3.41
N ASP A 86 13.36 5.46 3.06
CA ASP A 86 14.39 6.50 3.20
C ASP A 86 14.09 7.75 2.36
N GLU A 87 13.58 7.57 1.14
CA GLU A 87 13.12 8.70 0.34
C GLU A 87 11.93 9.42 0.99
N TRP A 88 11.01 8.70 1.62
CA TRP A 88 9.87 9.31 2.31
C TRP A 88 10.32 10.10 3.53
N ARG A 89 11.29 9.59 4.30
CA ARG A 89 11.92 10.30 5.42
C ARG A 89 12.51 11.63 4.98
N ARG A 90 13.30 11.64 3.90
CA ARG A 90 13.85 12.88 3.32
C ARG A 90 12.77 13.85 2.81
N ARG A 91 11.57 13.34 2.51
CA ARG A 91 10.43 14.09 2.00
C ARG A 91 9.37 14.40 3.07
N GLY A 92 9.71 14.23 4.35
CA GLY A 92 8.86 14.63 5.48
C GLY A 92 7.95 13.55 6.05
N LEU A 93 8.27 12.26 5.88
CA LEU A 93 7.68 11.21 6.71
C LEU A 93 8.11 11.41 8.17
N VAL A 94 7.12 11.44 9.07
CA VAL A 94 7.37 11.59 10.51
C VAL A 94 8.07 10.34 11.04
N VAL A 95 9.12 10.54 11.81
CA VAL A 95 9.93 9.48 12.41
C VAL A 95 10.24 9.80 13.86
N VAL A 96 10.52 8.75 14.64
CA VAL A 96 10.99 8.84 16.02
C VAL A 96 12.45 8.44 16.05
N THR A 97 13.32 9.29 16.61
CA THR A 97 14.72 8.95 16.84
C THR A 97 14.85 8.27 18.19
N THR A 98 15.35 7.04 18.20
CA THR A 98 15.63 6.22 19.38
C THR A 98 17.14 5.95 19.49
N PRO A 99 17.66 5.51 20.66
CA PRO A 99 19.09 5.25 20.83
C PRO A 99 19.66 4.22 19.85
N ASP A 100 18.82 3.30 19.38
CA ASP A 100 19.13 2.20 18.45
C ASP A 100 18.80 2.54 16.98
N GLY A 101 18.41 3.78 16.68
CA GLY A 101 18.25 4.27 15.32
C GLY A 101 16.94 5.01 15.09
N VAL A 102 16.40 4.89 13.88
CA VAL A 102 15.17 5.58 13.50
C VAL A 102 14.01 4.60 13.45
N ARG A 103 12.88 5.04 14.00
CA ARG A 103 11.63 4.31 14.08
C ARG A 103 10.52 5.04 13.35
N VAL A 104 9.57 4.28 12.81
CA VAL A 104 8.41 4.80 12.09
C VAL A 104 7.17 4.08 12.62
N THR A 105 6.11 4.81 12.92
CA THR A 105 4.84 4.19 13.28
C THR A 105 3.99 3.89 12.05
N PRO A 106 3.17 2.84 12.06
CA PRO A 106 2.18 2.61 11.01
C PRO A 106 1.25 3.81 10.76
N ARG A 107 0.87 4.54 11.81
CA ARG A 107 0.11 5.79 11.69
C ARG A 107 0.80 6.82 10.81
N ALA A 108 2.08 7.08 11.06
CA ALA A 108 2.87 8.01 10.26
C ALA A 108 2.96 7.56 8.79
N LEU A 109 3.10 6.25 8.53
CA LEU A 109 3.08 5.71 7.16
C LEU A 109 1.74 5.95 6.46
N ALA A 110 0.62 5.66 7.14
CA ALA A 110 -0.72 5.83 6.59
C ALA A 110 -1.04 7.30 6.27
N GLU A 111 -0.70 8.20 7.21
CA GLU A 111 -0.87 9.65 7.04
C GLU A 111 -0.03 10.18 5.88
N TYR A 112 1.25 9.80 5.82
CA TYR A 112 2.14 10.22 4.74
C TYR A 112 1.64 9.76 3.36
N GLN A 113 1.14 8.53 3.26
CA GLN A 113 0.55 8.02 2.03
C GLN A 113 -0.75 8.75 1.67
N ARG A 114 -1.57 9.13 2.65
CA ARG A 114 -2.77 9.97 2.44
C ARG A 114 -2.38 11.35 1.88
N SER A 115 -1.46 12.06 2.53
CA SER A 115 -1.01 13.38 2.05
C SER A 115 -0.36 13.33 0.67
N ARG A 116 0.36 12.24 0.33
CA ARG A 116 0.90 12.07 -1.03
C ARG A 116 -0.19 11.85 -2.08
N ARG A 117 -1.29 11.20 -1.73
CA ARG A 117 -2.46 11.03 -2.61
C ARG A 117 -3.13 12.38 -2.86
N GLU A 118 -3.38 13.14 -1.81
CA GLU A 118 -3.96 14.49 -1.90
C GLU A 118 -3.12 15.42 -2.79
N ARG A 119 -1.79 15.46 -2.58
CA ARG A 119 -0.88 16.27 -3.42
C ARG A 119 -0.81 15.83 -4.88
N ARG A 120 -1.08 14.55 -5.17
CA ARG A 120 -1.16 14.05 -6.56
C ARG A 120 -2.49 14.45 -7.19
N ALA A 121 -3.59 14.29 -6.47
CA ALA A 121 -4.91 14.70 -6.93
C ALA A 121 -4.96 16.22 -7.22
N SER A 122 -4.39 17.04 -6.34
CA SER A 122 -4.35 18.50 -6.49
C SER A 122 -3.41 19.01 -7.59
N ARG A 123 -2.59 18.14 -8.19
CA ARG A 123 -1.63 18.50 -9.26
C ARG A 123 -2.11 18.07 -10.66
N VAL A 124 -3.17 17.26 -10.71
CA VAL A 124 -3.83 16.79 -11.94
C VAL A 124 -5.11 17.57 -12.23
N ALA A 125 -5.67 18.25 -11.21
CA ALA A 125 -6.72 19.26 -11.34
C ALA A 125 -6.13 20.61 -11.76
#